data_AF-A0A8J9SBN6-F1
#
_entry.id   AF-A0A8J9SBN6-F1
#
_cell.length_a   1.000
_cell.length_b   1.000
_cell.length_c   1.000
_cell.angle_alpha   90.00
_cell.angle_beta   90.00
_cell.angle_gamma   90.00
#
_symmetry.space_group_name_H-M   'P 1'
#
loop_
_entity.id
_entity.type
_entity.pdbx_description
1 polymer ?
#
loop_
_entity_poly.entity_id
_entity_poly.type
_entity_poly.pdbx_seq_one_letter_code
_entity_poly.pdbx_strand_id
1 'polypeptide(L)'
;MIEPTRDTMVRSPMRQNRSVFVAFLAALVALAGTVVDAQVGVDICACQPSTYEFTLDFASTLPANCDLGEIIGPGLNETTCRITRLNDPNDAGDPDLMPVSVTDIQVLELDQNLLPLVQTPIVGDFRSGDTFRYTSIIANGLGPDPMAVPRGFLMTINGRNSLDEDLQQRWVILYDNDCGIFPILFEGTQLGWTVF
;
A
#
# COMPACT_ATOMS: atom_id res chain seq x y z
N MET A 1 -113.43 -16.32 -5.56
CA MET A 1 -113.76 -17.69 -5.12
C MET A 1 -112.44 -18.38 -4.85
N ILE A 2 -112.20 -18.72 -3.58
CA ILE A 2 -111.18 -19.65 -3.06
C ILE A 2 -109.70 -19.19 -3.18
N GLU A 3 -109.21 -18.65 -2.08
CA GLU A 3 -107.84 -18.87 -1.59
C GLU A 3 -107.71 -20.30 -1.08
N PRO A 4 -106.50 -20.89 -1.05
CA PRO A 4 -106.11 -21.44 0.24
C PRO A 4 -104.59 -21.40 0.57
N THR A 5 -104.38 -21.19 1.87
CA THR A 5 -103.47 -21.88 2.81
C THR A 5 -101.96 -21.56 2.87
N ARG A 6 -101.60 -21.00 4.04
CA ARG A 6 -100.32 -21.07 4.77
C ARG A 6 -99.92 -22.49 5.18
N ASP A 7 -98.61 -22.70 5.37
CA ASP A 7 -98.02 -23.38 6.55
C ASP A 7 -96.52 -23.01 6.67
N THR A 8 -96.08 -22.31 7.74
CA THR A 8 -95.41 -22.82 8.98
C THR A 8 -94.07 -23.54 8.70
N MET A 9 -92.94 -23.42 9.41
CA MET A 9 -92.42 -22.71 10.60
C MET A 9 -90.90 -23.16 10.66
N VAL A 10 -89.90 -22.40 11.17
CA VAL A 10 -89.21 -22.66 12.48
C VAL A 10 -87.79 -22.01 12.50
N ARG A 11 -87.53 -21.20 13.57
CA ARG A 11 -86.30 -20.85 14.36
C ARG A 11 -85.00 -20.24 13.76
N SER A 12 -84.75 -18.96 14.10
CA SER A 12 -83.74 -18.35 15.05
C SER A 12 -82.45 -19.11 15.45
N PRO A 13 -81.38 -18.48 16.02
CA PRO A 13 -81.00 -17.04 16.14
C PRO A 13 -79.49 -16.70 15.87
N MET A 14 -79.15 -15.42 16.07
CA MET A 14 -77.90 -14.87 16.64
C MET A 14 -76.65 -14.60 15.76
N ARG A 15 -76.39 -13.28 15.61
CA ARG A 15 -75.21 -12.52 16.09
C ARG A 15 -73.82 -12.90 15.53
N GLN A 16 -73.20 -12.00 14.78
CA GLN A 16 -71.87 -11.49 15.16
C GLN A 16 -71.51 -10.17 14.45
N ASN A 17 -71.17 -9.17 15.25
CA ASN A 17 -70.63 -7.87 14.86
C ASN A 17 -69.38 -8.00 13.99
N ARG A 18 -69.24 -7.11 13.00
CA ARG A 18 -67.93 -6.73 12.47
C ARG A 18 -67.76 -5.22 12.53
N SER A 19 -66.91 -4.80 13.46
CA SER A 19 -66.28 -3.49 13.52
C SER A 19 -65.54 -3.20 12.21
N VAL A 20 -65.71 -1.98 11.68
CA VAL A 20 -64.85 -1.42 10.64
C VAL A 20 -63.93 -0.41 11.32
N PHE A 21 -62.67 -0.81 11.53
CA PHE A 21 -61.60 0.10 11.94
C PHE A 21 -61.06 0.83 10.71
N VAL A 22 -60.95 2.15 10.84
CA VAL A 22 -60.43 3.11 9.86
C VAL A 22 -58.92 2.94 9.72
N ALA A 23 -58.43 2.67 8.52
CA ALA A 23 -57.00 2.66 8.21
C ALA A 23 -56.53 4.08 7.86
N PHE A 24 -55.63 4.63 8.68
CA PHE A 24 -54.93 5.88 8.40
C PHE A 24 -53.85 5.65 7.34
N LEU A 25 -53.87 6.47 6.29
CA LEU A 25 -52.88 6.48 5.20
C LEU A 25 -51.50 6.87 5.72
N ALA A 26 -50.51 6.06 5.38
CA ALA A 26 -49.10 6.35 5.49
C ALA A 26 -48.68 7.38 4.42
N ALA A 27 -48.22 8.56 4.86
CA ALA A 27 -47.48 9.50 4.04
C ALA A 27 -46.21 9.89 4.81
N LEU A 28 -45.15 9.07 4.63
CA LEU A 28 -43.81 9.36 5.13
C LEU A 28 -42.82 8.96 4.03
N VAL A 29 -42.87 9.72 2.93
CA VAL A 29 -41.86 9.71 1.88
C VAL A 29 -41.40 11.15 1.72
N ALA A 30 -40.28 11.47 2.36
CA ALA A 30 -39.31 12.50 1.95
C ALA A 30 -38.37 12.73 3.13
N LEU A 31 -37.18 12.14 3.05
CA LEU A 31 -35.90 12.48 3.72
C LEU A 31 -35.03 11.22 3.91
N ALA A 32 -35.03 10.31 2.92
CA ALA A 32 -33.83 9.56 2.62
C ALA A 32 -32.94 10.46 1.74
N GLY A 33 -32.42 11.53 2.33
CA GLY A 33 -31.23 12.16 1.78
C GLY A 33 -30.17 11.07 1.78
N THR A 34 -29.69 10.71 0.60
CA THR A 34 -28.46 9.94 0.49
C THR A 34 -27.42 10.72 1.27
N VAL A 35 -27.08 10.25 2.46
CA VAL A 35 -25.76 10.47 3.02
C VAL A 35 -24.84 9.84 1.99
N VAL A 36 -24.41 10.66 1.04
CA VAL A 36 -23.09 10.46 0.46
C VAL A 36 -22.23 10.68 1.68
N ASP A 37 -21.74 9.61 2.29
CA ASP A 37 -20.58 9.73 3.14
C ASP A 37 -19.57 10.47 2.27
N ALA A 38 -19.34 11.75 2.55
CA ALA A 38 -18.08 12.35 2.20
C ALA A 38 -17.10 11.47 2.95
N GLN A 39 -16.55 10.48 2.25
CA GLN A 39 -15.29 9.91 2.65
C GLN A 39 -14.42 11.14 2.80
N VAL A 40 -14.09 11.46 4.05
CA VAL A 40 -12.99 12.36 4.37
C VAL A 40 -11.79 11.60 3.82
N GLY A 41 -11.58 11.75 2.51
CA GLY A 41 -10.48 11.16 1.79
C GLY A 41 -9.25 11.74 2.46
N VAL A 42 -8.43 10.87 3.02
CA VAL A 42 -7.09 11.28 3.42
C VAL A 42 -6.45 11.78 2.13
N ASP A 43 -6.14 13.08 2.04
CA ASP A 43 -5.52 13.67 0.86
C ASP A 43 -4.15 12.99 0.68
N ILE A 44 -4.07 12.02 -0.25
CA ILE A 44 -2.84 11.29 -0.54
C ILE A 44 -1.87 12.24 -1.26
N CYS A 45 -0.67 12.40 -0.71
CA CYS A 45 0.39 13.20 -1.30
C CYS A 45 1.57 12.39 -1.79
N ALA A 46 2.31 12.95 -2.75
CA ALA A 46 3.71 12.62 -2.98
C ALA A 46 4.57 13.56 -2.15
N CYS A 47 5.27 13.00 -1.19
CA CYS A 47 5.95 13.70 -0.12
C CYS A 47 7.45 13.27 -0.14
N GLN A 48 7.75 12.10 -0.70
CA GLN A 48 9.09 11.61 -0.93
C GLN A 48 9.94 12.50 -1.87
N PRO A 49 11.28 12.38 -1.82
CA PRO A 49 12.16 13.08 -2.76
C PRO A 49 11.81 12.79 -4.23
N SER A 50 11.90 13.81 -5.08
CA SER A 50 11.76 13.66 -6.53
C SER A 50 13.04 13.18 -7.20
N THR A 51 14.18 13.29 -6.52
CA THR A 51 15.48 12.81 -6.97
C THR A 51 16.25 12.25 -5.80
N TYR A 52 16.91 11.12 -6.03
CA TYR A 52 17.77 10.43 -5.09
C TYR A 52 19.16 10.37 -5.69
N GLU A 53 20.16 10.58 -4.86
CA GLU A 53 21.54 10.26 -5.15
C GLU A 53 21.98 9.25 -4.08
N PHE A 54 22.60 8.16 -4.51
CA PHE A 54 23.03 7.10 -3.61
C PHE A 54 24.53 6.89 -3.78
N THR A 55 25.21 6.59 -2.69
CA THR A 55 26.58 6.07 -2.71
C THR A 55 26.57 4.61 -2.30
N LEU A 56 27.32 3.77 -3.02
CA LEU A 56 27.51 2.37 -2.65
C LEU A 56 28.62 2.25 -1.59
N ASP A 57 28.35 1.62 -0.47
CA ASP A 57 29.34 1.36 0.58
C ASP A 57 29.44 -0.14 0.87
N PHE A 58 30.56 -0.72 0.44
CA PHE A 58 30.91 -2.13 0.66
C PHE A 58 32.00 -2.29 1.74
N ALA A 59 32.50 -1.18 2.28
CA ALA A 59 33.61 -1.13 3.21
C ALA A 59 33.17 -0.89 4.67
N SER A 60 31.90 -0.56 4.90
CA SER A 60 31.33 -0.38 6.24
C SER A 60 31.60 -1.59 7.13
N THR A 61 32.27 -1.35 8.27
CA THR A 61 32.57 -2.35 9.31
C THR A 61 31.43 -2.52 10.32
N LEU A 62 30.43 -1.64 10.27
CA LEU A 62 29.13 -1.93 10.87
C LEU A 62 28.55 -3.08 10.09
N PRO A 63 27.83 -4.02 10.73
CA PRO A 63 27.47 -5.22 10.01
C PRO A 63 26.65 -4.74 8.81
N ALA A 64 27.16 -4.97 7.62
CA ALA A 64 26.57 -4.41 6.41
C ALA A 64 25.37 -5.28 5.96
N ASN A 65 24.75 -5.85 6.97
CA ASN A 65 23.47 -6.48 6.97
C ASN A 65 22.41 -5.41 7.26
N CYS A 66 21.18 -5.79 6.95
CA CYS A 66 19.99 -5.01 7.25
C CYS A 66 19.69 -4.91 8.76
N ASP A 67 20.66 -5.21 9.63
CA ASP A 67 20.52 -5.20 11.10
C ASP A 67 20.71 -3.80 11.69
N LEU A 68 21.22 -2.84 10.92
CA LEU A 68 21.28 -1.42 11.33
C LEU A 68 19.90 -0.76 11.45
N GLY A 69 18.83 -1.52 11.21
CA GLY A 69 17.48 -1.15 11.57
C GLY A 69 16.70 -0.57 10.41
N GLU A 70 15.40 -0.72 10.55
CA GLU A 70 14.39 0.02 9.80
C GLU A 70 14.72 1.52 9.83
N ILE A 71 14.71 2.20 8.68
CA ILE A 71 14.62 3.67 8.69
C ILE A 71 13.23 3.97 9.24
N ILE A 72 13.18 4.35 10.52
CA ILE A 72 11.96 4.78 11.18
C ILE A 72 12.01 6.29 11.24
N GLY A 73 11.09 6.91 10.52
CA GLY A 73 10.92 8.34 10.49
C GLY A 73 9.44 8.68 10.33
N PRO A 74 9.00 9.83 10.82
CA PRO A 74 7.64 10.25 10.59
C PRO A 74 7.37 10.42 9.09
N GLY A 75 6.27 9.87 8.59
CA GLY A 75 5.94 9.81 7.15
C GLY A 75 6.43 8.53 6.45
N LEU A 76 7.14 7.65 7.15
CA LEU A 76 7.45 6.29 6.71
C LEU A 76 6.59 5.28 7.48
N ASN A 77 5.93 4.41 6.72
CA ASN A 77 5.09 3.34 7.26
C ASN A 77 5.93 2.15 7.75
N GLU A 78 6.84 1.71 6.87
CA GLU A 78 7.66 0.52 7.08
C GLU A 78 8.92 0.61 6.22
N THR A 79 10.04 0.13 6.73
CA THR A 79 11.24 -0.11 5.93
C THR A 79 11.74 -1.53 6.15
N THR A 80 11.92 -2.30 5.07
CA THR A 80 12.53 -3.63 5.17
C THR A 80 13.77 -3.73 4.29
N CYS A 81 14.72 -4.54 4.72
CA CYS A 81 15.95 -4.80 4.00
C CYS A 81 16.32 -6.26 4.19
N ARG A 82 16.81 -6.89 3.13
CA ARG A 82 17.36 -8.25 3.15
C ARG A 82 18.52 -8.37 2.18
N ILE A 83 19.54 -9.12 2.59
CA ILE A 83 20.63 -9.56 1.72
C ILE A 83 20.62 -11.08 1.69
N THR A 84 20.80 -11.66 0.52
CA THR A 84 20.80 -13.11 0.28
C THR A 84 21.82 -13.46 -0.78
N ARG A 85 22.43 -14.63 -0.68
CA ARG A 85 23.05 -15.32 -1.81
C ARG A 85 21.96 -15.88 -2.70
N LEU A 86 22.13 -15.71 -4.00
CA LEU A 86 21.18 -16.25 -4.97
C LEU A 86 21.30 -17.77 -5.13
N ASN A 87 22.46 -18.34 -4.76
CA ASN A 87 22.75 -19.76 -4.96
C ASN A 87 22.76 -20.59 -3.66
N ASP A 88 22.52 -19.98 -2.49
CA ASP A 88 22.43 -20.69 -1.21
C ASP A 88 21.21 -20.23 -0.40
N PRO A 89 20.15 -21.05 -0.28
CA PRO A 89 18.97 -20.69 0.50
C PRO A 89 19.16 -20.79 2.03
N ASN A 90 20.31 -21.29 2.53
CA ASN A 90 20.58 -21.52 3.95
C ASN A 90 21.54 -20.48 4.58
N ASP A 91 21.52 -19.23 4.10
CA ASP A 91 22.38 -18.09 4.50
C ASP A 91 22.26 -17.60 5.97
N ALA A 92 21.74 -18.41 6.89
CA ALA A 92 21.63 -18.03 8.29
C ALA A 92 23.02 -18.03 8.97
N GLY A 93 23.76 -16.93 8.82
CA GLY A 93 24.93 -16.60 9.65
C GLY A 93 26.28 -16.55 8.97
N ASP A 94 26.33 -16.38 7.64
CA ASP A 94 27.60 -16.28 6.91
C ASP A 94 28.18 -14.84 6.89
N PRO A 95 29.47 -14.64 7.21
CA PRO A 95 30.08 -13.31 7.24
C PRO A 95 30.34 -12.63 5.89
N ASP A 96 30.39 -13.34 4.74
CA ASP A 96 30.77 -12.70 3.45
C ASP A 96 29.57 -12.30 2.57
N LEU A 97 28.68 -11.46 3.12
CA LEU A 97 27.56 -10.87 2.38
C LEU A 97 27.91 -9.53 1.72
N MET A 98 29.20 -9.20 1.61
CA MET A 98 29.69 -7.93 1.06
C MET A 98 30.09 -8.06 -0.41
N PRO A 99 29.48 -7.29 -1.32
CA PRO A 99 29.88 -7.32 -2.71
C PRO A 99 31.20 -6.55 -2.91
N VAL A 100 32.04 -7.02 -3.82
CA VAL A 100 33.19 -6.27 -4.35
C VAL A 100 32.87 -5.57 -5.68
N SER A 101 31.73 -5.93 -6.27
CA SER A 101 31.18 -5.32 -7.49
C SER A 101 29.67 -5.46 -7.54
N VAL A 102 29.01 -4.46 -8.09
CA VAL A 102 27.59 -4.46 -8.45
C VAL A 102 27.47 -4.16 -9.94
N THR A 103 26.64 -4.93 -10.64
CA THR A 103 26.46 -4.76 -12.09
C THR A 103 25.08 -4.27 -12.48
N ASP A 104 24.09 -4.51 -11.61
CA ASP A 104 22.70 -4.26 -11.87
C ASP A 104 21.99 -3.77 -10.60
N ILE A 105 21.31 -2.64 -10.74
CA ILE A 105 20.44 -2.04 -9.74
C ILE A 105 19.07 -1.85 -10.39
N GLN A 106 18.03 -2.33 -9.73
CA GLN A 106 16.67 -2.23 -10.17
C GLN A 106 15.86 -1.41 -9.16
N VAL A 107 15.33 -0.28 -9.61
CA VAL A 107 14.43 0.58 -8.81
C VAL A 107 12.98 0.38 -9.28
N LEU A 108 12.07 0.20 -8.33
CA LEU A 108 10.62 0.20 -8.54
C LEU A 108 9.99 1.27 -7.66
N GLU A 109 9.08 2.06 -8.22
CA GLU A 109 8.08 2.78 -7.42
C GLU A 109 6.76 2.03 -7.49
N LEU A 110 6.08 1.93 -6.35
CA LEU A 110 4.89 1.11 -6.18
C LEU A 110 3.67 1.99 -5.88
N ASP A 111 2.51 1.62 -6.41
CA ASP A 111 1.23 2.28 -6.19
C ASP A 111 0.67 2.03 -4.78
N GLN A 112 -0.52 2.56 -4.51
CA GLN A 112 -1.20 2.40 -3.22
C GLN A 112 -1.56 0.94 -2.88
N ASN A 113 -1.58 0.03 -3.87
CA ASN A 113 -1.76 -1.42 -3.73
C ASN A 113 -0.43 -2.20 -3.77
N LEU A 114 0.71 -1.51 -3.74
CA LEU A 114 2.06 -2.06 -3.84
C LEU A 114 2.37 -2.75 -5.19
N LEU A 115 1.67 -2.34 -6.25
CA LEU A 115 1.95 -2.77 -7.62
C LEU A 115 2.92 -1.79 -8.32
N PRO A 116 3.79 -2.25 -9.24
CA PRO A 116 4.76 -1.36 -9.89
C PRO A 116 4.08 -0.27 -10.74
N LEU A 117 4.39 0.99 -10.44
CA LEU A 117 4.11 2.16 -11.29
C LEU A 117 5.20 2.36 -12.35
N VAL A 118 6.45 2.18 -11.94
CA VAL A 118 7.62 2.22 -12.82
C VAL A 118 8.65 1.21 -12.37
N GLN A 119 9.44 0.75 -13.33
CA GLN A 119 10.58 -0.12 -13.13
C GLN A 119 11.76 0.44 -13.94
N THR A 120 12.83 0.84 -13.27
CA THR A 120 13.99 1.48 -13.90
C THR A 120 15.28 0.68 -13.63
N PRO A 121 15.87 0.04 -14.65
CA PRO A 121 17.16 -0.60 -14.51
C PRO A 121 18.29 0.45 -14.56
N ILE A 122 19.30 0.24 -13.74
CA ILE A 122 20.53 1.04 -13.67
C ILE A 122 21.68 0.03 -13.77
N VAL A 123 22.33 0.01 -14.93
CA VAL A 123 23.39 -0.94 -15.25
C VAL A 123 24.73 -0.20 -15.26
N GLY A 124 25.76 -0.83 -14.69
CA GLY A 124 27.11 -0.28 -14.61
C GLY A 124 28.11 -1.32 -14.12
N ASP A 125 29.35 -0.91 -13.90
CA ASP A 125 30.35 -1.71 -13.16
C ASP A 125 30.70 -0.91 -11.91
N PHE A 126 29.86 -1.07 -10.89
CA PHE A 126 29.91 -0.25 -9.68
C PHE A 126 30.80 -0.88 -8.61
N ARG A 127 31.55 -0.02 -7.93
CA ARG A 127 32.46 -0.33 -6.82
C ARG A 127 32.07 0.47 -5.58
N SER A 128 32.69 0.13 -4.45
CA SER A 128 32.51 0.91 -3.23
C SER A 128 32.95 2.36 -3.46
N GLY A 129 32.12 3.30 -3.04
CA GLY A 129 32.29 4.74 -3.24
C GLY A 129 31.66 5.28 -4.53
N ASP A 130 31.24 4.43 -5.47
CA ASP A 130 30.55 4.90 -6.67
C ASP A 130 29.16 5.41 -6.34
N THR A 131 28.72 6.41 -7.10
CA THR A 131 27.39 7.02 -6.95
C THR A 131 26.50 6.73 -8.14
N PHE A 132 25.20 6.65 -7.87
CA PHE A 132 24.17 6.57 -8.90
C PHE A 132 22.96 7.40 -8.51
N ARG A 133 22.19 7.83 -9.51
CA ARG A 133 21.04 8.72 -9.32
C ARG A 133 19.77 8.08 -9.85
N TYR A 134 18.67 8.35 -9.17
CA TYR A 134 17.33 7.99 -9.59
C TYR A 134 16.41 9.21 -9.53
N THR A 135 15.58 9.40 -10.54
CA THR A 135 14.55 10.45 -10.58
C THR A 135 13.18 9.81 -10.52
N SER A 136 12.38 10.19 -9.52
CA SER A 136 11.07 9.61 -9.30
C SER A 136 10.04 10.09 -10.33
N ILE A 137 9.00 9.29 -10.56
CA ILE A 137 7.87 9.67 -11.43
C ILE A 137 7.22 10.98 -11.00
N ILE A 138 7.31 11.34 -9.72
CA ILE A 138 6.72 12.58 -9.19
C ILE A 138 7.46 13.83 -9.68
N ALA A 139 8.70 13.71 -10.16
CA ALA A 139 9.51 14.84 -10.61
C ALA A 139 8.86 15.60 -11.78
N ASN A 140 8.02 14.92 -12.56
CA ASN A 140 7.29 15.52 -13.69
C ASN A 140 5.90 16.04 -13.29
N GLY A 141 5.56 16.01 -12.01
CA GLY A 141 4.21 16.23 -11.50
C GLY A 141 3.35 14.97 -11.65
N LEU A 142 2.39 14.83 -10.73
CA LEU A 142 1.43 13.74 -10.75
C LEU A 142 0.10 14.21 -11.35
N GLY A 143 -0.59 13.29 -12.03
CA GLY A 143 -1.99 13.48 -12.41
C GLY A 143 -2.93 13.45 -11.19
N PRO A 144 -4.25 13.58 -11.40
CA PRO A 144 -5.23 13.59 -10.31
C PRO A 144 -5.51 12.20 -9.72
N ASP A 145 -4.94 11.14 -10.28
CA ASP A 145 -5.17 9.76 -9.82
C ASP A 145 -4.35 9.47 -8.56
N PRO A 146 -4.99 9.23 -7.40
CA PRO A 146 -4.28 8.89 -6.17
C PRO A 146 -3.50 7.58 -6.28
N MET A 147 -3.89 6.68 -7.18
CA MET A 147 -3.15 5.44 -7.44
C MET A 147 -1.80 5.71 -8.11
N ALA A 148 -1.65 6.83 -8.82
CA ALA A 148 -0.38 7.21 -9.44
C ALA A 148 0.61 7.83 -8.43
N VAL A 149 0.20 8.01 -7.16
CA VAL A 149 1.09 8.48 -6.10
C VAL A 149 1.88 7.30 -5.55
N PRO A 150 3.23 7.34 -5.58
CA PRO A 150 4.05 6.29 -5.01
C PRO A 150 3.80 6.10 -3.51
N ARG A 151 3.46 4.88 -3.13
CA ARG A 151 3.41 4.41 -1.75
C ARG A 151 4.67 3.67 -1.35
N GLY A 152 5.37 3.07 -2.32
CA GLY A 152 6.55 2.27 -2.05
C GLY A 152 7.71 2.62 -2.97
N PHE A 153 8.91 2.49 -2.44
CA PHE A 153 10.16 2.57 -3.17
C PHE A 153 10.97 1.31 -2.88
N LEU A 154 11.15 0.45 -3.88
CA LEU A 154 11.88 -0.81 -3.75
C LEU A 154 13.14 -0.76 -4.59
N MET A 155 14.26 -1.14 -4.00
CA MET A 155 15.51 -1.32 -4.70
C MET A 155 15.99 -2.75 -4.57
N THR A 156 16.34 -3.37 -5.70
CA THR A 156 17.06 -4.63 -5.76
C THR A 156 18.43 -4.38 -6.36
N ILE A 157 19.48 -4.88 -5.73
CA ILE A 157 20.86 -4.71 -6.17
C ILE A 157 21.48 -6.09 -6.28
N ASN A 158 22.05 -6.40 -7.45
CA ASN A 158 22.74 -7.65 -7.70
C ASN A 158 24.25 -7.39 -7.72
N GLY A 159 24.98 -8.09 -6.86
CA GLY A 159 26.42 -7.96 -6.70
C GLY A 159 27.12 -9.31 -6.61
N ARG A 160 28.44 -9.26 -6.55
CA ARG A 160 29.31 -10.43 -6.38
C ARG A 160 30.33 -10.16 -5.27
N ASN A 161 30.52 -11.10 -4.34
CA ASN A 161 31.50 -10.96 -3.27
C ASN A 161 32.91 -11.38 -3.70
N SER A 162 33.85 -11.34 -2.75
CA SER A 162 35.25 -11.67 -2.99
C SER A 162 35.50 -13.16 -3.30
N LEU A 163 34.51 -14.02 -3.02
CA LEU A 163 34.51 -15.45 -3.26
C LEU A 163 33.81 -15.85 -4.57
N ASP A 164 33.51 -14.87 -5.43
CA ASP A 164 32.74 -15.05 -6.67
C ASP A 164 31.32 -15.56 -6.44
N GLU A 165 30.71 -15.32 -5.29
CA GLU A 165 29.32 -15.68 -5.01
C GLU A 165 28.37 -14.54 -5.40
N ASP A 166 27.24 -14.89 -6.03
CA ASP A 166 26.21 -13.94 -6.42
C ASP A 166 25.34 -13.56 -5.22
N LEU A 167 25.30 -12.28 -4.93
CA LEU A 167 24.53 -11.67 -3.86
C LEU A 167 23.39 -10.82 -4.43
N GLN A 168 22.29 -10.80 -3.70
CA GLN A 168 21.19 -9.87 -3.92
C GLN A 168 20.85 -9.16 -2.62
N GLN A 169 20.91 -7.84 -2.67
CA GLN A 169 20.26 -6.99 -1.69
C GLN A 169 18.89 -6.58 -2.21
N ARG A 170 17.91 -6.56 -1.34
CA ARG A 170 16.62 -5.92 -1.58
C ARG A 170 16.21 -5.13 -0.36
N TRP A 171 15.83 -3.87 -0.57
CA TRP A 171 15.15 -3.09 0.45
C TRP A 171 13.93 -2.38 -0.13
N VAL A 172 12.98 -2.07 0.74
CA VAL A 172 11.77 -1.32 0.41
C VAL A 172 11.51 -0.29 1.51
N ILE A 173 11.10 0.90 1.09
CA ILE A 173 10.56 1.95 1.94
C ILE A 173 9.10 2.12 1.56
N LEU A 174 8.20 2.02 2.53
CA LEU A 174 6.80 2.36 2.38
C LEU A 174 6.53 3.71 3.01
N TYR A 175 5.94 4.61 2.23
CA TYR A 175 5.53 5.94 2.67
C TYR A 175 4.13 5.90 3.26
N ASP A 176 3.87 6.72 4.27
CA ASP A 176 2.52 6.93 4.80
C ASP A 176 1.67 7.82 3.88
N ASN A 177 2.32 8.54 2.96
CA ASN A 177 1.71 9.56 2.10
C ASN A 177 0.92 10.64 2.88
N ASP A 178 1.38 10.96 4.10
CA ASP A 178 0.96 12.13 4.89
C ASP A 178 2.02 13.25 4.76
N CYS A 179 1.65 14.35 4.09
CA CYS A 179 2.54 15.46 3.72
C CYS A 179 2.83 16.40 4.89
N GLY A 180 2.25 16.16 6.06
CA GLY A 180 2.43 17.01 7.22
C GLY A 180 3.86 16.97 7.78
N ILE A 181 4.70 16.02 7.35
CA ILE A 181 5.98 15.74 8.00
C ILE A 181 7.11 15.59 6.98
N PHE A 182 8.16 16.41 7.15
CA PHE A 182 9.35 16.44 6.30
C PHE A 182 10.62 16.87 7.04
N PRO A 183 11.82 16.44 6.57
CA PRO A 183 12.04 15.44 5.52
C PRO A 183 11.84 14.00 6.06
N ILE A 184 11.46 13.07 5.17
CA ILE A 184 11.20 11.67 5.55
C ILE A 184 12.44 10.76 5.38
N LEU A 185 13.47 11.23 4.68
CA LEU A 185 14.76 10.56 4.48
C LEU A 185 15.89 11.56 4.69
N PHE A 186 17.02 11.11 5.24
CA PHE A 186 18.15 11.96 5.61
C PHE A 186 19.44 11.50 4.92
N GLU A 187 20.19 12.45 4.38
CA GLU A 187 21.54 12.23 3.84
C GLU A 187 22.44 11.53 4.86
N GLY A 188 23.24 10.57 4.40
CA GLY A 188 24.11 9.75 5.23
C GLY A 188 23.41 8.56 5.90
N THR A 189 22.10 8.42 5.78
CA THR A 189 21.40 7.20 6.26
C THR A 189 21.78 6.03 5.37
N GLN A 190 21.94 4.83 5.95
CA GLN A 190 22.37 3.64 5.23
C GLN A 190 21.29 2.54 5.26
N LEU A 191 21.01 1.93 4.11
CA LEU A 191 20.23 0.71 3.96
C LEU A 191 21.05 -0.35 3.23
N GLY A 192 21.57 -1.31 3.99
CA GLY A 192 22.52 -2.29 3.48
C GLY A 192 23.69 -1.62 2.75
N TRP A 193 23.92 -1.93 1.48
CA TRP A 193 25.00 -1.39 0.65
C TRP A 193 24.79 0.05 0.15
N THR A 194 23.65 0.69 0.42
CA THR A 194 23.32 2.03 -0.11
C THR A 194 23.28 3.09 0.97
N VAL A 195 23.93 4.23 0.72
CA VAL A 195 23.90 5.44 1.54
C VAL A 195 23.17 6.55 0.78
N PHE A 196 22.21 7.21 1.44
CA PHE A 196 21.45 8.36 0.91
C PHE A 196 22.26 9.66 0.90
#